data_AF-A0ABD5DYH9-F1
#
_entry.id   AF-A0ABD5DYH9-F1
#
_cell.length_a   1.000
_cell.length_b   1.000
_cell.length_c   1.000
_cell.angle_alpha   90.00
_cell.angle_beta   90.00
_cell.angle_gamma   90.00
#
_symmetry.space_group_name_H-M   'P 1'
#
loop_
_entity.id
_entity.type
_entity.pdbx_description
1 polymer ?
#
loop_
_entity_poly.entity_id
_entity_poly.type
_entity_poly.pdbx_seq_one_letter_code
_entity_poly.pdbx_strand_id
1 'polypeptide(L)' 'ALTEKMEKFALAIVDGKTNKEAAISAGYAEKTASAAGARLAKDPEIIVYIEMLKAQKEGRSLTSNSPKVKPKDTPEN' A
#
# COMPACT_ATOMS: atom_id res chain seq x y z
N ALA A 1 -7.98 15.38 -4.88
CA ALA A 1 -7.65 15.65 -3.45
C ALA A 1 -7.71 14.34 -2.72
N LEU A 2 -6.56 13.86 -2.23
CA LEU A 2 -6.48 12.55 -1.59
C LEU A 2 -7.38 12.54 -0.35
N THR A 3 -8.22 11.51 -0.25
CA THR A 3 -9.00 11.25 0.96
C THR A 3 -8.17 10.46 1.96
N GLU A 4 -8.47 10.55 3.25
CA GLU A 4 -7.79 9.76 4.31
C GLU A 4 -7.73 8.26 3.99
N LYS A 5 -8.75 7.72 3.30
CA LYS A 5 -8.79 6.30 2.91
C LYS A 5 -7.75 5.98 1.84
N MET A 6 -7.55 6.88 0.89
CA MET A 6 -6.53 6.73 -0.16
C MET A 6 -5.12 6.82 0.44
N GLU A 7 -4.90 7.70 1.41
CA GLU A 7 -3.63 7.82 2.12
C GLU A 7 -3.32 6.53 2.91
N LYS A 8 -4.28 6.04 3.71
CA LYS A 8 -4.13 4.78 4.46
C LYS A 8 -3.88 3.58 3.55
N PHE A 9 -4.54 3.55 2.39
CA PHE A 9 -4.31 2.51 1.37
C PHE A 9 -2.88 2.58 0.83
N ALA A 10 -2.42 3.76 0.45
CA ALA A 10 -1.08 3.95 -0.11
C ALA A 10 0.03 3.59 0.88
N LEU A 11 -0.09 4.02 2.14
CA LEU A 11 0.83 3.65 3.22
C LEU A 11 0.93 2.12 3.36
N ALA A 12 -0.22 1.44 3.39
CA ALA A 12 -0.28 -0.01 3.45
C ALA A 12 0.42 -0.71 2.25
N ILE A 13 0.29 -0.17 1.04
CA ILE A 13 1.01 -0.69 -0.15
C ILE A 13 2.52 -0.49 -0.01
N VAL A 14 2.95 0.67 0.50
CA VAL A 14 4.37 0.95 0.78
C VAL A 14 4.92 0.07 1.92
N ASP A 15 4.06 -0.40 2.82
CA ASP A 15 4.38 -1.42 3.83
C ASP A 15 4.43 -2.85 3.29
N GLY A 16 4.10 -3.06 2.02
CA GLY A 16 4.16 -4.37 1.37
C GLY A 16 2.91 -5.22 1.56
N LYS A 17 1.80 -4.62 2.02
CA LYS A 17 0.49 -5.30 2.06
C LYS A 17 -0.08 -5.49 0.66
N THR A 18 -0.94 -6.49 0.49
CA THR A 18 -1.69 -6.67 -0.75
C THR A 18 -2.77 -5.58 -0.93
N ASN A 19 -3.25 -5.38 -2.16
CA ASN A 19 -4.32 -4.42 -2.46
C ASN A 19 -5.58 -4.67 -1.61
N LYS A 20 -5.91 -5.93 -1.34
CA LYS A 20 -7.06 -6.29 -0.49
C LYS A 20 -6.82 -5.85 0.95
N GLU A 21 -5.69 -6.23 1.54
CA GLU A 21 -5.34 -5.90 2.92
C GLU A 21 -5.14 -4.41 3.15
N ALA A 22 -4.58 -3.70 2.15
CA ALA A 22 -4.45 -2.26 2.15
C ALA A 22 -5.81 -1.56 2.16
N ALA A 23 -6.77 -2.05 1.36
CA ALA A 23 -8.13 -1.55 1.36
C ALA A 23 -8.86 -1.85 2.69
N ILE A 24 -8.67 -3.03 3.28
CA ILE A 24 -9.21 -3.35 4.61
C ILE A 24 -8.63 -2.39 5.67
N SER A 25 -7.31 -2.18 5.63
CA SER A 25 -6.61 -1.25 6.53
C SER A 25 -7.10 0.20 6.38
N ALA A 26 -7.52 0.59 5.17
CA ALA A 26 -8.11 1.89 4.86
C ALA A 26 -9.60 2.01 5.26
N GLY A 27 -10.22 0.94 5.79
CA GLY A 27 -11.61 0.94 6.23
C GLY A 27 -12.63 0.57 5.14
N TYR A 28 -12.22 -0.11 4.08
CA TYR A 28 -13.14 -0.73 3.12
C TYR A 28 -13.60 -2.10 3.65
N ALA A 29 -14.88 -2.42 3.43
CA ALA A 29 -15.43 -3.71 3.84
C ALA A 29 -14.72 -4.86 3.12
N GLU A 30 -14.34 -5.93 3.84
CA GLU A 30 -13.56 -7.05 3.30
C GLU A 30 -14.15 -7.66 2.03
N LYS A 31 -15.49 -7.78 1.98
CA LYS A 31 -16.23 -8.30 0.81
C LYS A 31 -15.99 -7.48 -0.46
N THR A 32 -15.69 -6.19 -0.31
CA THR A 32 -15.47 -5.25 -1.41
C THR A 32 -14.02 -4.78 -1.53
N ALA A 33 -13.19 -5.11 -0.54
CA ALA A 33 -11.83 -4.60 -0.42
C ALA A 33 -10.96 -5.00 -1.61
N SER A 34 -11.12 -6.21 -2.16
CA SER A 34 -10.38 -6.62 -3.36
C SER A 34 -10.72 -5.74 -4.57
N ALA A 35 -12.00 -5.47 -4.81
CA ALA A 35 -12.45 -4.65 -5.94
C ALA A 35 -12.09 -3.17 -5.74
N ALA A 36 -12.25 -2.66 -4.51
CA ALA A 36 -11.83 -1.31 -4.14
C ALA A 36 -10.32 -1.15 -4.30
N GLY A 37 -9.52 -2.07 -3.74
CA GLY A 37 -8.07 -2.05 -3.85
C GLY A 37 -7.58 -2.12 -5.30
N ALA A 38 -8.23 -2.91 -6.16
CA ALA A 38 -7.89 -2.94 -7.59
C ALA A 38 -8.20 -1.63 -8.33
N ARG A 39 -9.24 -0.90 -7.92
CA ARG A 39 -9.54 0.44 -8.43
C ARG A 39 -8.50 1.45 -7.94
N LEU A 40 -8.21 1.45 -6.63
CA LEU A 40 -7.26 2.36 -5.99
C LEU A 40 -5.83 2.16 -6.54
N ALA A 41 -5.42 0.92 -6.78
CA ALA A 41 -4.10 0.62 -7.35
C ALA A 41 -3.90 1.12 -8.79
N LYS A 42 -4.98 1.43 -9.51
CA LYS A 42 -4.94 1.98 -10.88
C LYS A 42 -5.21 3.48 -10.93
N ASP A 43 -5.52 4.09 -9.79
CA ASP A 43 -5.85 5.49 -9.70
C ASP A 43 -4.57 6.34 -9.78
N PRO A 44 -4.48 7.30 -10.71
CA PRO A 44 -3.25 8.07 -10.91
C PRO A 44 -2.87 8.93 -9.70
N GLU A 45 -3.84 9.48 -8.95
CA GLU A 45 -3.51 10.25 -7.74
C GLU A 45 -2.86 9.36 -6.68
N ILE A 46 -3.34 8.12 -6.55
CA ILE A 46 -2.83 7.14 -5.57
C ILE A 46 -1.46 6.61 -5.99
N ILE A 47 -1.26 6.35 -7.28
CA ILE A 47 0.02 5.88 -7.80
C ILE A 47 1.13 6.90 -7.49
N VAL A 48 0.89 8.18 -7.81
CA VAL A 48 1.85 9.27 -7.51
C VAL A 48 2.15 9.35 -6.01
N TYR A 49 1.13 9.21 -5.17
CA TYR A 49 1.30 9.27 -3.72
C TYR A 49 2.06 8.04 -3.17
N ILE A 50 1.80 6.84 -3.69
CA ILE A 50 2.56 5.62 -3.36
C ILE A 50 4.04 5.80 -3.74
N GLU A 51 4.34 6.34 -4.93
CA GLU A 51 5.72 6.60 -5.35
C GLU A 51 6.42 7.61 -4.44
N MET A 52 5.75 8.71 -4.09
CA MET A 52 6.26 9.71 -3.14
C MET A 52 6.55 9.08 -1.77
N LEU A 53 5.66 8.23 -1.25
CA LEU A 53 5.85 7.52 0.02
C LEU A 53 6.98 6.50 -0.04
N LYS A 54 7.12 5.74 -1.14
CA LYS A 54 8.24 4.82 -1.34
C LYS A 54 9.57 5.55 -1.36
N ALA A 55 9.65 6.68 -2.06
CA ALA A 55 10.85 7.51 -2.09
C ALA A 55 11.24 8.02 -0.70
N GLN A 56 10.26 8.39 0.13
CA GLN A 56 10.50 8.76 1.53
C GLN A 56 10.93 7.55 2.41
N LYS A 57 10.28 6.39 2.26
CA LYS A 57 10.53 5.19 3.08
C LYS A 57 11.87 4.51 2.77
N GLU A 58 12.28 4.49 1.51
CA GLU A 58 13.59 3.95 1.11
C GLU A 58 14.77 4.80 1.59
N GLY A 59 14.50 5.96 2.19
CA GLY A 59 15.51 6.73 2.91
C GLY A 59 16.75 7.06 2.08
N ARG A 60 16.64 7.24 0.76
CA ARG A 60 17.65 7.98 -0.03
C ARG A 60 17.41 9.46 0.32
N SER A 61 18.17 10.16 1.16
CA SER A 61 19.64 10.29 1.35
C SER A 61 20.49 9.01 1.40
N LEU A 62 21.55 8.98 0.58
CA LEU A 62 22.60 7.96 0.37
C LEU A 62 23.17 7.13 1.56
N THR A 63 22.44 6.70 2.58
CA THR A 63 23.02 5.91 3.68
C THR A 63 22.07 4.84 4.22
N SER A 64 22.24 3.63 3.69
CA SER A 64 22.18 2.32 4.36
C SER A 64 21.53 2.23 5.76
N ASN A 65 20.34 1.63 5.86
CA ASN A 65 20.15 0.39 6.64
C ASN A 65 18.78 -0.23 6.34
N SER A 66 18.76 -1.52 5.96
CA SER A 66 17.57 -2.28 5.59
C SER A 66 16.75 -2.70 6.81
N PRO A 67 15.42 -2.85 6.66
CA PRO A 67 14.80 -4.06 7.18
C PRO A 67 14.09 -4.82 6.05
N LYS A 68 14.54 -6.06 5.84
CA LYS A 68 13.84 -7.13 5.14
C LYS A 68 12.40 -7.22 5.66
N VAL A 69 11.41 -6.91 4.84
CA VAL A 69 10.06 -7.46 5.02
C VAL A 69 9.78 -8.43 3.88
N LYS A 70 9.93 -9.72 4.18
CA LYS A 70 9.35 -10.80 3.38
C LYS A 70 7.83 -10.70 3.59
N PRO A 71 6.98 -10.60 2.56
CA PRO A 71 5.58 -10.90 2.72
C PRO A 71 5.48 -12.43 2.83
N LYS A 72 5.39 -12.93 4.07
CA LYS A 72 4.74 -14.22 4.34
C LYS A 72 3.26 -13.90 4.40
N ASP A 73 2.48 -14.44 3.46
CA ASP A 73 1.30 -15.26 3.76
C ASP A 73 0.61 -15.68 2.45
N THR A 74 0.88 -16.92 2.04
CA THR A 74 -0.07 -17.72 1.27
C THR A 74 0.12 -19.17 1.70
N PRO A 75 -0.63 -19.67 2.70
CA PRO A 75 -0.87 -21.09 2.80
C PRO A 75 -2.09 -21.38 1.92
N GLU A 76 -1.86 -21.94 0.73
CA GLU A 76 -2.92 -22.69 0.05
C GLU A 76 -2.34 -24.02 -0.42
N ASN A 77 -2.97 -25.06 0.13
CA ASN A 77 -2.88 -26.51 -0.11
C ASN A 77 -1.79 -27.31 0.63
#